data_AF-A0AAD0PDQ2-F1
#
_entry.id   AF-A0AAD0PDQ2-F1
#
_cell.length_a   1.000
_cell.length_b   1.000
_cell.length_c   1.000
_cell.angle_alpha   90.00
_cell.angle_beta   90.00
_cell.angle_gamma   90.00
#
_symmetry.space_group_name_H-M   'P 1'
#
loop_
_entity.id
_entity.type
_entity.pdbx_description
1 polymer ?
#
loop_
_entity_poly.entity_id
_entity_poly.type
_entity_poly.pdbx_seq_one_letter_code
_entity_poly.pdbx_strand_id
1 'polypeptide(L)'
;MTKYGVTSDHAALRPLMIMANPMMVEFLIGMLLYRIIRNEILLGKKISIVIFLATIPSFIASEIQDVFAGFGGAYHRSLIWGAFAFLLVWSAISLEKHLSTPRILDILGNSSYSLYIVHWMLLPWISYIVSTSGMLNSINLIVLLALNLLICQAAAMLTYKYVELPIGEFLKPNKRSVNQLRHSQTQ
;
A
#
# COMPACT_ATOMS: atom_id res chain seq x y z
N MET A 1 30.20 4.17 -30.63
CA MET A 1 29.95 4.83 -29.34
C MET A 1 28.55 4.46 -28.86
N THR A 2 28.44 3.29 -28.24
CA THR A 2 27.21 2.68 -27.72
C THR A 2 27.10 3.01 -26.24
N LYS A 3 26.20 3.94 -25.87
CA LYS A 3 26.15 4.49 -24.50
C LYS A 3 25.45 3.59 -23.48
N TYR A 4 24.94 2.42 -23.88
CA TYR A 4 24.31 1.46 -22.98
C TYR A 4 24.59 0.03 -23.47
N GLY A 5 25.73 -0.51 -23.05
CA GLY A 5 26.05 -1.93 -23.19
C GLY A 5 25.14 -2.74 -22.28
N VAL A 6 23.95 -3.08 -22.78
CA VAL A 6 23.04 -4.03 -22.11
C VAL A 6 23.54 -5.43 -22.48
N THR A 7 24.36 -6.00 -21.61
CA THR A 7 24.75 -7.42 -21.67
C THR A 7 23.54 -8.29 -21.33
N SER A 8 23.37 -9.37 -22.09
CA SER A 8 22.27 -10.35 -22.02
C SER A 8 22.19 -11.13 -20.70
N ASP A 9 23.16 -10.98 -19.80
CA ASP A 9 23.27 -11.74 -18.54
C ASP A 9 22.30 -11.27 -17.44
N HIS A 10 21.71 -10.08 -17.57
CA HIS A 10 20.78 -9.55 -16.57
C HIS A 10 19.31 -9.91 -16.82
N ALA A 11 18.97 -10.62 -17.90
CA ALA A 11 17.59 -11.00 -18.19
C ALA A 11 17.00 -11.91 -17.08
N ALA A 12 17.81 -12.84 -16.56
CA ALA A 12 17.43 -13.72 -15.45
C ALA A 12 17.28 -12.98 -14.10
N LEU A 13 17.93 -11.82 -13.94
CA LEU A 13 17.87 -11.00 -12.74
C LEU A 13 16.77 -9.94 -12.80
N ARG A 14 16.07 -9.77 -13.93
CA ARG A 14 14.95 -8.83 -14.07
C ARG A 14 13.83 -9.07 -13.06
N PRO A 15 13.38 -10.32 -12.80
CA PRO A 15 12.40 -10.56 -11.75
C PRO A 15 12.92 -10.12 -10.39
N LEU A 16 14.20 -10.36 -10.10
CA LEU A 16 14.83 -9.94 -8.84
C LEU A 16 14.87 -8.41 -8.70
N MET A 17 15.15 -7.68 -9.77
CA MET A 17 15.12 -6.21 -9.77
C MET A 17 13.70 -5.65 -9.57
N ILE A 18 12.67 -6.30 -10.13
CA ILE A 18 11.27 -5.93 -9.90
C ILE A 18 10.87 -6.18 -8.43
N MET A 19 11.33 -7.29 -7.85
CA MET A 19 11.09 -7.62 -6.44
C MET A 19 11.89 -6.73 -5.49
N ALA A 20 13.04 -6.21 -5.91
CA ALA A 20 13.84 -5.25 -5.18
C ALA A 20 13.33 -3.82 -5.31
N ASN A 21 12.13 -3.59 -5.87
CA ASN A 21 11.53 -2.27 -5.85
C ASN A 21 11.19 -1.87 -4.41
N PRO A 22 11.44 -0.60 -4.02
CA PRO A 22 11.26 -0.14 -2.64
C PRO A 22 9.84 -0.39 -2.09
N MET A 23 8.81 -0.25 -2.94
CA MET A 23 7.42 -0.54 -2.60
C MET A 23 7.14 -2.03 -2.33
N MET A 24 7.81 -2.94 -3.04
CA MET A 24 7.66 -4.37 -2.79
C MET A 24 8.25 -4.74 -1.42
N VAL A 25 9.36 -4.10 -1.03
CA VAL A 25 9.97 -4.28 0.30
C VAL A 25 9.03 -3.82 1.41
N GLU A 26 8.40 -2.64 1.26
CA GLU A 26 7.38 -2.15 2.20
C GLU A 26 6.19 -3.12 2.31
N PHE A 27 5.74 -3.67 1.18
CA PHE A 27 4.68 -4.67 1.17
C PHE A 27 5.08 -5.97 1.90
N LEU A 28 6.31 -6.46 1.70
CA LEU A 28 6.85 -7.61 2.43
C LEU A 28 6.89 -7.34 3.95
N ILE A 29 7.30 -6.14 4.37
CA ILE A 29 7.27 -5.72 5.79
C ILE A 29 5.84 -5.73 6.33
N GLY A 30 4.86 -5.26 5.56
CA GLY A 30 3.44 -5.35 5.90
C GLY A 30 2.94 -6.79 6.07
N MET A 31 3.37 -7.72 5.21
CA MET A 31 3.06 -9.15 5.36
C MET A 31 3.70 -9.78 6.60
N LEU A 32 4.93 -9.37 6.95
CA LEU A 32 5.56 -9.78 8.20
C LEU A 32 4.77 -9.26 9.41
N LEU A 33 4.31 -8.01 9.38
CA LEU A 33 3.46 -7.44 10.41
C LEU A 33 2.16 -8.23 10.58
N TYR A 34 1.50 -8.61 9.48
CA TYR A 34 0.32 -9.48 9.53
C TYR A 34 0.61 -10.80 10.25
N ARG A 35 1.78 -11.41 10.01
CA ARG A 35 2.18 -12.65 10.70
C ARG A 35 2.42 -12.45 12.20
N ILE A 36 3.01 -11.32 12.60
CA ILE A 36 3.21 -10.94 14.01
C ILE A 36 1.85 -10.81 14.71
N ILE A 37 0.92 -10.08 14.10
CA ILE A 37 -0.43 -9.84 14.62
C ILE A 37 -1.23 -11.15 14.70
N ARG A 38 -1.12 -12.02 13.69
CA ARG A 38 -1.78 -13.33 13.66
C ARG A 38 -1.29 -14.26 14.78
N ASN A 39 -0.07 -14.07 15.25
CA ASN A 39 0.48 -14.78 16.42
C ASN A 39 0.09 -14.11 17.75
N GLU A 40 -0.88 -13.20 17.75
CA GLU A 40 -1.39 -12.44 18.92
C GLU A 40 -0.33 -11.57 19.60
N ILE A 41 0.75 -11.22 18.89
CA ILE A 41 1.78 -10.30 19.38
C ILE A 41 1.26 -8.87 19.19
N LEU A 42 0.51 -8.42 20.18
CA LEU A 42 -0.12 -7.10 20.18
C LEU A 42 0.44 -6.22 21.28
N LEU A 43 0.41 -4.92 21.01
CA LEU A 43 0.85 -3.91 21.94
C LEU A 43 -0.25 -3.64 22.98
N GLY A 44 0.14 -3.46 24.24
CA GLY A 44 -0.81 -3.08 25.28
C GLY A 44 -1.39 -1.69 25.02
N LYS A 45 -2.68 -1.46 25.32
CA LYS A 45 -3.43 -0.23 25.01
C LYS A 45 -2.64 1.08 25.20
N LYS A 46 -1.99 1.26 26.35
CA LYS A 46 -1.22 2.47 26.67
C LYS A 46 -0.02 2.66 25.73
N ILE A 47 0.74 1.58 25.50
CA ILE A 47 1.92 1.58 24.62
C ILE A 47 1.48 1.89 23.18
N SER A 48 0.41 1.26 22.74
CA SER A 48 -0.15 1.48 21.39
C SER A 48 -0.58 2.93 21.17
N ILE A 49 -1.24 3.57 22.14
CA ILE A 49 -1.61 5.00 22.06
C ILE A 49 -0.36 5.88 22.00
N VAL A 50 0.64 5.61 22.85
CA VAL A 50 1.89 6.38 22.89
C VAL A 50 2.62 6.26 21.55
N ILE A 51 2.76 5.05 21.01
CA ILE A 51 3.40 4.83 19.70
C ILE A 51 2.61 5.55 18.61
N PHE A 52 1.29 5.37 18.54
CA PHE A 52 0.47 5.99 17.51
C PHE A 52 0.58 7.52 17.52
N LEU A 53 0.49 8.14 18.71
CA LEU A 53 0.59 9.60 18.87
C LEU A 53 2.01 10.14 18.72
N ALA A 54 3.04 9.36 19.02
CA ALA A 54 4.43 9.78 18.86
C ALA A 54 4.92 9.64 17.41
N THR A 55 4.45 8.61 16.70
CA THR A 55 4.89 8.30 15.34
C THR A 55 4.57 9.40 14.34
N ILE A 56 3.36 9.99 14.38
CA ILE A 56 2.93 11.05 13.45
C ILE A 56 3.81 12.32 13.56
N PRO A 57 3.95 12.96 14.74
CA PRO A 57 4.80 14.14 14.88
C PRO A 57 6.28 13.83 14.70
N SER A 58 6.74 12.63 15.10
CA SER A 58 8.13 12.21 14.85
C SER A 58 8.43 12.09 13.35
N PHE A 59 7.50 11.55 12.56
CA PHE A 59 7.62 11.49 11.11
C PHE A 59 7.65 12.91 10.50
N ILE A 60 6.71 13.77 10.86
CA ILE A 60 6.65 15.15 10.34
C ILE A 60 7.91 15.95 10.70
N ALA A 61 8.36 15.86 11.95
CA ALA A 61 9.58 16.55 12.39
C ALA A 61 10.82 16.04 11.64
N SER A 62 10.91 14.74 11.40
CA SER A 62 12.01 14.13 10.66
C SER A 62 12.08 14.59 9.20
N GLU A 63 10.93 14.74 8.55
CA GLU A 63 10.83 15.23 7.17
C GLU A 63 11.12 16.74 7.07
N ILE A 64 10.63 17.56 8.00
CA ILE A 64 10.86 19.01 7.99
C ILE A 64 12.34 19.33 8.24
N GLN A 65 12.98 18.61 9.16
CA GLN A 65 14.39 18.83 9.51
C GLN A 65 15.35 18.12 8.55
N ASP A 66 14.81 17.40 7.56
CA ASP A 66 15.57 16.59 6.61
C ASP A 66 16.65 15.74 7.31
N VAL A 67 16.30 15.19 8.49
CA VAL A 67 17.22 14.50 9.42
C VAL A 67 17.95 13.36 8.72
N PHE A 68 17.30 12.81 7.70
CA PHE A 68 17.74 11.65 6.99
C PHE A 68 18.25 11.93 5.57
N ALA A 69 18.41 13.21 5.17
CA ALA A 69 18.96 13.62 3.88
C ALA A 69 20.32 12.98 3.55
N GLY A 70 21.12 12.72 4.59
CA GLY A 70 22.49 12.19 4.48
C GLY A 70 22.58 10.68 4.32
N PHE A 71 21.50 9.93 4.54
CA PHE A 71 21.47 8.49 4.28
C PHE A 71 21.17 8.25 2.79
N GLY A 72 22.13 8.56 1.93
CA GLY A 72 21.99 8.52 0.47
C GLY A 72 21.84 7.09 -0.07
N GLY A 73 20.62 6.74 -0.51
CA GLY A 73 20.37 5.51 -1.27
C GLY A 73 18.91 5.38 -1.71
N ALA A 74 18.65 4.64 -2.79
CA ALA A 74 17.28 4.40 -3.31
C ALA A 74 16.35 3.71 -2.29
N TYR A 75 16.91 2.98 -1.33
CA TYR A 75 16.20 2.21 -0.29
C TYR A 75 15.95 2.97 1.00
N HIS A 76 16.61 4.12 1.15
CA HIS A 76 16.55 4.90 2.36
C HIS A 76 15.11 5.32 2.69
N ARG A 77 14.42 5.86 1.69
CA ARG A 77 13.02 6.28 1.81
C ARG A 77 12.13 5.14 2.28
N SER A 78 12.26 3.97 1.66
CA SER A 78 11.39 2.83 1.99
C SER A 78 11.68 2.19 3.33
N LEU A 79 12.92 2.20 3.79
CA LEU A 79 13.24 1.71 5.13
C LEU A 79 12.71 2.65 6.21
N ILE A 80 12.92 3.96 6.06
CA ILE A 80 12.50 4.93 7.08
C ILE A 80 10.99 5.11 7.06
N TRP A 81 10.42 5.39 5.90
CA TRP A 81 8.97 5.59 5.77
C TRP A 81 8.22 4.29 6.03
N GLY A 82 8.76 3.16 5.57
CA GLY A 82 8.24 1.84 5.87
C GLY A 82 8.29 1.51 7.36
N ALA A 83 9.35 1.91 8.09
CA ALA A 83 9.43 1.71 9.54
C ALA A 83 8.38 2.56 10.29
N PHE A 84 8.21 3.83 9.92
CA PHE A 84 7.15 4.67 10.51
C PHE A 84 5.76 4.12 10.19
N ALA A 85 5.52 3.68 8.94
CA ALA A 85 4.27 3.04 8.54
C ALA A 85 4.03 1.74 9.33
N PHE A 86 5.06 0.91 9.52
CA PHE A 86 4.97 -0.32 10.30
C PHE A 86 4.54 -0.03 11.75
N LEU A 87 5.18 0.93 12.42
CA LEU A 87 4.84 1.31 13.79
C LEU A 87 3.43 1.88 13.90
N LEU A 88 3.02 2.71 12.94
CA LEU A 88 1.69 3.31 12.90
C LEU A 88 0.62 2.24 12.69
N VAL A 89 0.81 1.33 11.75
CA VAL A 89 -0.14 0.24 11.46
C VAL A 89 -0.20 -0.75 12.62
N TRP A 90 0.93 -1.13 13.21
CA TRP A 90 0.96 -2.07 14.33
C TRP A 90 0.26 -1.51 15.57
N SER A 91 0.49 -0.23 15.88
CA SER A 91 -0.21 0.45 16.97
C SER A 91 -1.70 0.62 16.70
N ALA A 92 -2.09 0.98 15.47
CA ALA A 92 -3.49 1.11 15.07
C ALA A 92 -4.27 -0.21 15.18
N ILE A 93 -3.72 -1.31 14.65
CA ILE A 93 -4.37 -2.63 14.74
C ILE A 93 -4.43 -3.12 16.20
N SER A 94 -3.41 -2.83 17.00
CA SER A 94 -3.45 -3.14 18.43
C SER A 94 -4.52 -2.33 19.18
N LEU A 95 -4.87 -1.13 18.70
CA LEU A 95 -5.96 -0.31 19.22
C LEU A 95 -7.36 -0.79 18.82
N GLU A 96 -7.48 -1.49 17.70
CA GLU A 96 -8.75 -1.97 17.16
C GLU A 96 -9.48 -2.92 18.13
N LYS A 97 -8.73 -3.67 18.97
CA LYS A 97 -9.32 -4.46 20.07
C LYS A 97 -10.03 -3.62 21.14
N HIS A 98 -9.81 -2.31 21.16
CA HIS A 98 -10.30 -1.39 22.17
C HIS A 98 -11.15 -0.24 21.61
N LEU A 99 -11.12 -0.01 20.31
CA LEU A 99 -11.78 1.09 19.61
C LEU A 99 -12.43 0.55 18.34
N SER A 100 -13.72 0.87 18.14
CA SER A 100 -14.40 0.50 16.91
C SER A 100 -13.94 1.36 15.75
N THR A 101 -13.51 0.72 14.66
CA THR A 101 -13.12 1.39 13.41
C THR A 101 -14.37 1.85 12.67
N PRO A 102 -14.43 3.11 12.20
CA PRO A 102 -15.55 3.56 11.37
C PRO A 102 -15.51 2.87 10.00
N ARG A 103 -16.68 2.45 9.52
CA ARG A 103 -16.84 1.70 8.25
C ARG A 103 -16.21 2.40 7.02
N ILE A 104 -16.12 3.73 7.03
CA ILE A 104 -15.46 4.50 5.97
C ILE A 104 -13.97 4.13 5.88
N LEU A 105 -13.27 4.03 7.01
CA LEU A 105 -11.84 3.73 7.04
C LEU A 105 -11.59 2.30 6.56
N ASP A 106 -12.47 1.35 6.90
CA ASP A 106 -12.38 -0.02 6.41
C ASP A 106 -12.53 -0.08 4.88
N ILE A 107 -13.50 0.65 4.31
CA ILE A 107 -13.72 0.69 2.86
C ILE A 107 -12.53 1.36 2.15
N LEU A 108 -12.02 2.47 2.68
CA LEU A 108 -10.84 3.14 2.12
C LEU A 108 -9.61 2.22 2.18
N GLY A 109 -9.37 1.59 3.33
CA GLY A 109 -8.27 0.66 3.53
C GLY A 109 -8.34 -0.54 2.59
N ASN A 110 -9.50 -1.19 2.50
CA ASN A 110 -9.70 -2.34 1.61
C ASN A 110 -9.56 -1.97 0.13
N SER A 111 -9.99 -0.77 -0.27
CA SER A 111 -9.86 -0.31 -1.67
C SER A 111 -8.46 0.22 -2.03
N SER A 112 -7.53 0.30 -1.08
CA SER A 112 -6.19 0.85 -1.32
C SER A 112 -5.39 0.08 -2.38
N TYR A 113 -5.54 -1.25 -2.43
CA TYR A 113 -4.90 -2.08 -3.45
C TYR A 113 -5.45 -1.78 -4.86
N SER A 114 -6.78 -1.73 -4.97
CA SER A 114 -7.44 -1.31 -6.21
C SER A 114 -7.01 0.10 -6.64
N LEU A 115 -6.84 1.03 -5.68
CA LEU A 115 -6.34 2.38 -5.97
C LEU A 115 -4.95 2.33 -6.57
N TYR A 116 -4.05 1.52 -6.02
CA TYR A 116 -2.69 1.36 -6.53
C TYR A 116 -2.65 0.95 -8.01
N ILE A 117 -3.53 0.06 -8.46
CA ILE A 117 -3.57 -0.34 -9.87
C ILE A 117 -4.24 0.73 -10.73
N VAL A 118 -5.36 1.27 -10.25
CA VAL A 118 -6.25 2.13 -11.02
C VAL A 118 -5.65 3.52 -11.25
N HIS A 119 -4.94 4.09 -10.26
CA HIS A 119 -4.37 5.44 -10.40
C HIS A 119 -3.27 5.51 -11.47
N TRP A 120 -2.43 4.47 -11.60
CA TRP A 120 -1.39 4.43 -12.64
C TRP A 120 -2.00 4.47 -14.05
N MET A 121 -3.16 3.86 -14.22
CA MET A 121 -3.88 3.87 -15.49
C MET A 121 -4.63 5.20 -15.70
N LEU A 122 -5.29 5.75 -14.68
CA LEU A 122 -6.16 6.93 -14.80
C LEU A 122 -5.42 8.27 -14.89
N LEU A 123 -4.32 8.45 -14.15
CA LEU A 123 -3.63 9.74 -14.09
C LEU A 123 -3.15 10.24 -15.47
N PRO A 124 -2.58 9.41 -16.36
CA PRO A 124 -2.24 9.84 -17.71
C PRO A 124 -3.44 10.32 -18.53
N TRP A 125 -4.60 9.66 -18.39
CA TRP A 125 -5.82 10.06 -19.09
C TRP A 125 -6.34 11.40 -18.57
N ILE A 126 -6.36 11.59 -17.25
CA ILE A 126 -6.80 12.85 -16.66
C ILE A 126 -5.86 13.98 -17.11
N SER A 127 -4.54 13.76 -17.06
CA SER A 127 -3.55 14.73 -17.53
C SER A 127 -3.73 15.08 -19.01
N TYR A 128 -3.94 14.07 -19.87
CA TYR A 128 -4.20 14.26 -21.28
C TYR A 128 -5.44 15.13 -21.50
N ILE A 129 -6.58 14.78 -20.89
CA ILE A 129 -7.84 15.52 -21.03
C ILE A 129 -7.68 16.98 -20.60
N VAL A 130 -7.09 17.22 -19.42
CA VAL A 130 -6.90 18.58 -18.88
C VAL A 130 -5.94 19.41 -19.73
N SER A 131 -4.92 18.78 -20.32
CA SER A 131 -3.99 19.47 -21.24
C SER A 131 -4.64 19.83 -22.57
N THR A 132 -5.42 18.92 -23.15
CA THR A 132 -6.11 19.14 -24.44
C THR A 132 -7.26 20.14 -24.36
N SER A 133 -7.92 20.25 -23.21
CA SER A 133 -8.99 21.22 -22.99
C SER A 133 -8.50 22.64 -22.71
N GLY A 134 -7.17 22.86 -22.62
CA GLY A 134 -6.58 24.15 -22.28
C GLY A 134 -6.82 24.61 -20.83
N MET A 135 -7.40 23.75 -20.00
CA MET A 135 -7.83 24.09 -18.63
C MET A 135 -6.68 24.20 -17.63
N LEU A 136 -5.45 23.80 -18.01
CA LEU A 136 -4.26 23.87 -17.16
C LEU A 136 -3.98 25.27 -16.62
N ASN A 137 -4.23 26.31 -17.41
CA ASN A 137 -3.97 27.69 -17.02
C ASN A 137 -5.12 28.32 -16.19
N SER A 138 -6.30 27.70 -16.18
CA SER A 138 -7.51 28.23 -15.53
C SER A 138 -7.81 27.57 -14.19
N ILE A 139 -7.28 26.36 -13.95
CA ILE A 139 -7.52 25.60 -12.72
C ILE A 139 -6.33 25.74 -11.77
N ASN A 140 -6.61 26.02 -10.50
CA ASN A 140 -5.60 26.02 -9.44
C ASN A 140 -5.04 24.61 -9.22
N LEU A 141 -3.71 24.48 -9.06
CA LEU A 141 -3.03 23.22 -8.80
C LEU A 141 -3.64 22.41 -7.65
N ILE A 142 -4.04 23.07 -6.56
CA ILE A 142 -4.64 22.41 -5.39
C ILE A 142 -5.98 21.78 -5.77
N VAL A 143 -6.79 22.49 -6.57
CA VAL A 143 -8.08 22.00 -7.05
C VAL A 143 -7.88 20.81 -7.99
N LEU A 144 -6.89 20.86 -8.88
CA LEU A 144 -6.54 19.76 -9.76
C LEU A 144 -6.09 18.51 -8.98
N LEU A 145 -5.27 18.68 -7.94
CA LEU A 145 -4.83 17.59 -7.08
C LEU A 145 -6.00 16.97 -6.30
N ALA A 146 -6.87 17.79 -5.73
CA ALA A 146 -8.07 17.33 -5.04
C ALA A 146 -9.00 16.55 -5.99
N LEU A 147 -9.20 17.05 -7.20
CA LEU A 147 -10.02 16.37 -8.22
C LEU A 147 -9.41 15.03 -8.62
N ASN A 148 -8.10 14.97 -8.87
CA ASN A 148 -7.39 13.73 -9.18
C ASN A 148 -7.54 12.69 -8.07
N LEU A 149 -7.35 13.09 -6.81
CA LEU A 149 -7.54 12.21 -5.66
C LEU A 149 -8.96 11.66 -5.60
N LEU A 150 -9.97 12.51 -5.75
CA LEU A 150 -11.37 12.11 -5.70
C LEU A 150 -11.73 11.15 -6.84
N ILE A 151 -11.31 11.45 -8.07
CA ILE A 151 -11.58 10.60 -9.25
C ILE A 151 -10.90 9.25 -9.10
N CYS A 152 -9.61 9.22 -8.75
CA CYS A 152 -8.86 7.98 -8.58
C CYS A 152 -9.45 7.14 -7.43
N GLN A 153 -9.80 7.76 -6.31
CA GLN A 153 -10.39 7.07 -5.17
C GLN A 153 -11.78 6.51 -5.49
N ALA A 154 -12.61 7.25 -6.22
CA ALA A 154 -13.92 6.77 -6.66
C ALA A 154 -13.78 5.58 -7.60
N ALA A 155 -12.88 5.67 -8.59
CA ALA A 155 -12.61 4.58 -9.52
C ALA A 155 -12.01 3.34 -8.83
N ALA A 156 -11.17 3.55 -7.81
CA ALA A 156 -10.64 2.48 -6.97
C ALA A 156 -11.74 1.74 -6.22
N MET A 157 -12.68 2.46 -5.60
CA MET A 157 -13.81 1.86 -4.89
C MET A 157 -14.72 1.06 -5.82
N LEU A 158 -14.96 1.55 -7.03
CA LEU A 158 -15.73 0.85 -8.05
C LEU A 158 -15.02 -0.45 -8.45
N THR A 159 -13.72 -0.38 -8.74
CA THR A 159 -12.91 -1.54 -9.12
C THR A 159 -12.87 -2.57 -8.00
N TYR A 160 -12.65 -2.15 -6.77
CA TYR A 160 -12.70 -3.02 -5.59
C TYR A 160 -14.03 -3.78 -5.50
N LYS A 161 -15.15 -3.05 -5.64
CA LYS A 161 -16.48 -3.65 -5.49
C LYS A 161 -16.88 -4.58 -6.64
N TYR A 162 -16.53 -4.23 -7.87
CA TYR A 162 -17.01 -4.92 -9.08
C TYR A 162 -16.01 -5.92 -9.67
N VAL A 163 -14.73 -5.82 -9.33
CA VAL A 163 -13.68 -6.70 -9.87
C VAL A 163 -13.08 -7.53 -8.76
N GLU A 164 -12.57 -6.87 -7.71
CA GLU A 164 -11.82 -7.55 -6.65
C GLU A 164 -12.70 -8.48 -5.81
N LEU A 165 -13.84 -7.99 -5.31
CA LEU A 165 -14.77 -8.80 -4.51
C LEU A 165 -15.31 -10.04 -5.27
N PRO A 166 -15.80 -9.92 -6.52
CA PRO A 166 -16.26 -11.09 -7.27
C PRO A 166 -15.15 -12.12 -7.50
N ILE A 167 -13.96 -11.67 -7.92
CA ILE A 167 -12.81 -12.58 -8.15
C ILE A 167 -12.44 -13.30 -6.85
N GLY A 168 -12.43 -12.59 -5.72
CA GLY A 168 -12.18 -13.18 -4.41
C GLY A 168 -13.19 -14.28 -4.05
N GLU A 169 -14.48 -14.07 -4.33
CA GLU A 169 -15.51 -15.09 -4.14
C GLU A 169 -15.35 -16.28 -5.09
N PHE A 170 -14.96 -16.05 -6.36
CA PHE A 170 -14.70 -17.12 -7.33
C PHE A 170 -13.49 -17.98 -6.95
N LEU A 171 -12.46 -17.39 -6.33
CA LEU A 171 -11.23 -18.08 -5.96
C LEU A 171 -11.29 -18.76 -4.59
N LYS A 172 -12.33 -18.53 -3.78
CA LYS A 172 -12.49 -19.23 -2.50
C LYS A 172 -12.60 -20.73 -2.75
N PRO A 173 -11.65 -21.55 -2.23
CA PRO A 173 -11.74 -22.98 -2.38
C PRO A 173 -13.03 -23.46 -1.70
N ASN A 174 -13.82 -24.25 -2.43
CA ASN A 174 -15.06 -24.81 -1.93
C ASN A 174 -14.74 -25.64 -0.67
N LYS A 175 -15.26 -25.24 0.50
CA LYS A 175 -15.00 -25.91 1.78
C LYS A 175 -15.30 -27.43 1.75
N ARG A 176 -16.11 -27.89 0.79
CA ARG A 176 -16.40 -29.31 0.55
C ARG A 176 -15.20 -30.12 0.05
N SER A 177 -14.31 -29.56 -0.78
CA SER A 177 -13.16 -30.32 -1.34
C SER A 177 -12.00 -30.47 -0.34
N VAL A 178 -11.78 -29.48 0.53
CA VAL A 178 -10.72 -29.52 1.55
C VAL A 178 -11.02 -30.55 2.65
N ASN A 179 -12.29 -30.70 3.06
CA ASN A 179 -12.68 -31.73 4.02
C ASN A 179 -12.62 -33.15 3.42
N GLN A 180 -12.88 -33.32 2.13
CA GLN A 180 -12.74 -34.60 1.44
C GLN A 180 -11.28 -35.06 1.36
N LEU A 181 -10.34 -34.15 1.08
CA LEU A 181 -8.90 -34.45 1.06
C LEU A 181 -8.33 -34.79 2.45
N ARG A 182 -8.87 -34.17 3.51
CA ARG A 182 -8.50 -34.49 4.90
C ARG A 182 -8.96 -35.88 5.32
N HIS A 183 -10.16 -36.30 4.91
CA HIS A 183 -10.66 -37.65 5.25
C HIS A 183 -9.97 -38.77 4.48
N SER A 184 -9.48 -38.51 3.26
CA SER A 184 -8.69 -39.49 2.48
C SER A 184 -7.26 -39.70 2.98
N GLN A 185 -6.73 -38.83 3.84
CA GLN A 185 -5.38 -38.97 4.42
C GLN A 185 -5.37 -39.56 5.84
N THR A 186 -6.54 -39.87 6.38
CA THR A 186 -6.72 -40.50 7.71
C THR A 186 -7.18 -41.96 7.64
N GLN A 187 -7.17 -42.56 6.45
CA GLN A 187 -7.30 -44.01 6.22
C GLN A 187 -5.97 -44.55 5.70
#